data_AF-A0A376MQF8-F1
#
_entry.id   AF-A0A376MQF8-F1
#
_cell.length_a   1.000
_cell.length_b   1.000
_cell.length_c   1.000
_cell.angle_alpha   90.00
_cell.angle_beta   90.00
_cell.angle_gamma   90.00
#
_symmetry.space_group_name_H-M   'P 1'
#
loop_
_entity.id
_entity.type
_entity.pdbx_description
1 polymer ?
#
loop_
_entity_poly.entity_id
_entity_poly.type
_entity_poly.pdbx_seq_one_letter_code
_entity_poly.pdbx_strand_id
1 'polypeptide(L)' 'MVHGIFASVPYCIQLLEGPYVETAPEVVAAFRPKSARREVSE' A
#
# COMPACT_ATOMS: atom_id res chain seq x y z
N MET A 1 -3.74 -19.73 -0.89
CA MET A 1 -3.66 -18.49 -1.67
C MET A 1 -2.50 -17.66 -1.14
N VAL A 2 -1.69 -17.04 -2.01
CA VAL A 2 -0.45 -16.33 -1.65
C VAL A 2 -0.46 -14.94 -2.30
N HIS A 3 -0.05 -13.91 -1.56
CA HIS A 3 0.06 -12.54 -2.08
C HIS A 3 1.40 -12.35 -2.81
N GLY A 4 1.40 -11.57 -3.89
CA GLY A 4 2.63 -11.16 -4.57
C GLY A 4 3.47 -10.21 -3.70
N ILE A 5 4.79 -10.21 -3.90
CA ILE A 5 5.75 -9.39 -3.14
C ILE A 5 5.39 -7.90 -3.20
N PHE A 6 4.87 -7.42 -4.33
CA PHE A 6 4.54 -6.00 -4.51
C PHE A 6 3.40 -5.52 -3.60
N ALA A 7 2.57 -6.42 -3.04
CA ALA A 7 1.52 -6.03 -2.09
C ALA A 7 2.10 -5.34 -0.83
N SER A 8 3.35 -5.63 -0.46
CA SER A 8 4.02 -5.02 0.70
C SER A 8 4.82 -3.75 0.35
N VAL A 9 5.23 -3.59 -0.91
CA VAL A 9 6.13 -2.52 -1.35
C VAL A 9 5.59 -1.11 -1.03
N PRO A 10 4.31 -0.77 -1.27
CA PRO A 10 3.77 0.56 -0.96
C PRO A 10 3.89 0.96 0.51
N TYR A 11 3.78 -0.01 1.44
CA TYR A 11 3.94 0.27 2.87
C TYR A 11 5.41 0.35 3.28
N CYS A 12 6.28 -0.49 2.71
CA CYS A 12 7.72 -0.36 2.90
C CYS A 12 8.24 1.02 2.48
N ILE A 13 7.80 1.56 1.34
CA ILE A 13 8.17 2.92 0.89
C ILE A 13 7.71 3.98 1.90
N GLN A 14 6.48 3.88 2.41
CA GLN A 14 5.98 4.81 3.43
C GLN A 14 6.81 4.76 4.72
N LEU A 15 7.24 3.56 5.15
CA LEU A 15 8.08 3.39 6.36
C LEU A 15 9.48 3.98 6.19
N LEU A 16 9.96 4.14 4.96
CA LEU A 16 11.23 4.79 4.62
C LEU A 16 11.07 6.29 4.38
N GLU A 17 9.99 6.90 4.86
CA GLU A 17 9.65 8.31 4.65
C GLU A 17 9.54 8.70 3.15
N GLY A 18 9.25 7.71 2.30
CA GLY A 18 9.01 7.90 0.88
C GLY A 18 7.59 8.39 0.56
N PRO A 19 7.27 8.55 -0.74
CA PRO A 19 5.95 8.97 -1.17
C PRO A 19 4.86 7.96 -0.78
N TYR A 20 3.63 8.44 -0.59
CA TYR A 20 2.48 7.56 -0.39
C TYR A 20 2.03 6.98 -1.73
N VAL A 21 2.33 5.70 -1.95
CA VAL A 21 2.04 4.99 -3.21
C VAL A 21 0.71 4.25 -3.12
N GLU A 22 -0.12 4.37 -4.14
CA GLU A 22 -1.35 3.59 -4.29
C GLU A 22 -1.23 2.62 -5.48
N THR A 23 -2.10 1.61 -5.52
CA THR A 23 -2.12 0.59 -6.57
C THR A 23 -3.53 0.37 -7.07
N ALA A 24 -3.64 -0.05 -8.33
CA ALA A 24 -4.89 -0.51 -8.92
C ALA A 24 -5.28 -1.88 -8.29
N PRO A 25 -6.37 -1.97 -7.50
CA PRO A 25 -6.72 -3.18 -6.75
C PRO A 25 -6.99 -4.41 -7.62
N GLU A 26 -7.41 -4.19 -8.87
CA GLU A 26 -7.65 -5.22 -9.89
C GLU A 26 -6.36 -5.92 -10.34
N VAL A 27 -5.20 -5.29 -10.14
CA VAL A 27 -3.88 -5.88 -10.42
C VAL A 27 -3.21 -6.37 -9.14
N VAL A 28 -3.15 -5.50 -8.12
CA VAL A 28 -2.55 -5.82 -6.82
C VAL A 28 -3.12 -4.92 -5.73
N ALA A 29 -3.66 -5.53 -4.67
CA ALA A 29 -4.08 -4.80 -3.48
C ALA A 29 -2.87 -4.46 -2.59
N ALA A 30 -2.63 -3.17 -2.36
CA ALA A 30 -1.62 -2.70 -1.43
C ALA A 30 -2.01 -3.02 0.02
N PHE A 31 -1.16 -3.76 0.73
CA PHE A 31 -1.33 -4.00 2.16
C PHE A 31 -0.90 -2.77 2.96
N ARG A 32 -1.78 -2.27 3.84
CA ARG A 32 -1.46 -1.29 4.89
C ARG A 32 -2.23 -1.59 6.19
N PRO A 33 -1.60 -1.46 7.37
CA PRO A 33 -2.30 -1.53 8.66
C PRO A 33 -3.26 -0.34 8.81
N LYS A 34 -4.29 -0.50 9.66
CA LYS A 34 -5.36 0.49 9.84
C LYS A 34 -4.82 1.90 10.14
N SER A 35 -3.79 1.99 10.99
CA SER A 35 -3.16 3.26 11.38
C SER A 35 -2.39 3.98 10.26
N ALA A 36 -2.03 3.27 9.18
CA ALA A 36 -1.22 3.83 8.09
C ALA A 36 -2.03 4.17 6.84
N ARG A 37 -3.33 3.84 6.82
CA ARG A 37 -4.23 4.19 5.72
C ARG A 37 -4.58 5.67 5.83
N ARG A 38 -4.39 6.41 4.75
CA ARG A 38 -4.94 7.76 4.62
C ARG A 38 -6.35 7.64 4.07
N GLU A 39 -7.30 8.30 4.72
CA GLU A 39 -8.58 8.60 4.06
C GLU A 39 -8.29 9.68 3.05
N VAL A 40 -8.20 9.28 1.78
CA VAL A 40 -8.21 10.25 0.68
C VAL A 40 -9.67 10.67 0.56
N SER A 41 -10.03 11.75 1.24
CA SER A 41 -11.21 12.52 0.83
C SER A 41 -10.92 13.02 -0.57
N GLU A 42 -11.73 12.61 -1.54
CA GLU A 42 -11.74 13.23 -2.87
C GLU A 42 -11.93 14.75 -2.78
#